data_AF-A0A978UGI6-F1
#
_entry.id   AF-A0A978UGI6-F1
#
_cell.length_a   1.000
_cell.length_b   1.000
_cell.length_c   1.000
_cell.angle_alpha   90.00
_cell.angle_beta   90.00
_cell.angle_gamma   90.00
#
_symmetry.space_group_name_H-M   'P 1'
#
loop_
_entity.id
_entity.type
_entity.pdbx_description
1 polymer ?
#
loop_
_entity_poly.entity_id
_entity_poly.type
_entity_poly.pdbx_seq_one_letter_code
_entity_poly.pdbx_strand_id
1 'polypeptide(L)'
;MQTAFVTMAGLDPKHIIVILLATFSVILCAEAVPGWEKLSKEEELDLDRQLKLINKPAIKSFQTEDGDVIDCVDIYKQHAFDHPMLKNHKIQMKPTTIPKGIRNHESETTYKSLQYMLGNISCPQGSVPIKRATRKDLIMARHIKSIGFNHPTNTNASTSGIDEGGHHYAGVAYRAFVVGGRANINVWNPSVKVNQFSIASMSISKGPKQQMNNVQVGWGVNKALYPDGSRLYTYWTDNSTGNWLLTFFNEYVGYWPKALFTTMADGADYISWAGSTYSIITDPTPTMGSGHFPKEGGYGISAFVNSIQIMPNRFYKFVSPLYYVLDTFADVPQCYDVIKNVAKDPNWGAYIFFGGPGNCTFQ
;
A
#
# COMPACT_ATOMS: atom_id res chain seq x y z
N MET A 1 33.40 0.60 37.89
CA MET A 1 33.85 1.68 36.99
C MET A 1 33.88 2.95 37.84
N GLN A 2 35.05 3.58 37.96
CA GLN A 2 35.34 4.63 38.95
C GLN A 2 34.40 5.84 38.81
N THR A 3 33.80 6.25 39.92
CA THR A 3 33.03 7.49 40.07
C THR A 3 34.00 8.65 40.28
N ALA A 4 34.15 9.52 39.28
CA ALA A 4 34.87 10.78 39.43
C ALA A 4 33.91 11.82 40.03
N PHE A 5 34.11 12.20 41.29
CA PHE A 5 33.51 13.42 41.85
C PHE A 5 34.27 14.62 41.30
N VAL A 6 33.64 15.38 40.40
CA VAL A 6 34.10 16.73 40.06
C VAL A 6 33.48 17.68 41.08
N THR A 7 34.26 18.12 42.05
CA THR A 7 33.92 19.27 42.90
C THR A 7 33.96 20.53 42.06
N MET A 8 32.80 21.04 41.65
CA MET A 8 32.69 22.34 41.00
C MET A 8 32.65 23.45 42.07
N ALA A 9 33.82 23.95 42.46
CA ALA A 9 33.91 25.22 43.16
C ALA A 9 34.00 26.36 42.12
N GLY A 10 33.06 27.31 42.15
CA GLY A 10 33.20 28.59 41.43
C GLY A 10 32.20 28.90 40.31
N LEU A 11 31.12 28.14 40.12
CA LEU A 11 30.08 28.50 39.15
C LEU A 11 28.98 29.35 39.80
N ASP A 12 28.67 30.50 39.18
CA ASP A 12 27.58 31.40 39.55
C ASP A 12 26.25 30.60 39.65
N PRO A 13 25.43 30.78 40.70
CA PRO A 13 24.16 30.09 40.89
C PRO A 13 23.25 30.08 39.65
N LYS A 14 23.30 31.14 38.83
CA LYS A 14 22.52 31.23 37.58
C LYS A 14 22.97 30.20 36.53
N HIS A 15 24.27 29.92 36.45
CA HIS A 15 24.82 28.94 35.51
C HIS A 15 24.53 27.51 35.96
N ILE A 16 24.50 27.26 37.26
CA ILE A 16 24.11 25.94 37.82
C ILE A 16 22.65 25.63 37.48
N ILE A 17 21.75 26.60 37.61
CA ILE A 17 20.33 26.44 37.26
C ILE A 17 20.17 26.18 35.75
N VAL A 18 20.90 26.89 34.89
CA VAL A 18 20.86 26.67 33.44
C VAL A 18 21.39 25.28 33.07
N ILE A 19 22.47 24.80 33.70
CA ILE A 19 23.02 23.46 33.46
C ILE A 19 22.06 22.38 33.98
N LEU A 20 21.44 22.57 35.14
CA LEU A 20 20.43 21.65 35.68
C LEU A 20 19.18 21.64 34.80
N LEU A 21 18.69 22.78 34.32
CA LEU A 21 17.56 22.84 33.40
C LEU A 21 17.90 22.24 32.04
N ALA A 22 19.09 22.47 31.50
CA ALA A 22 19.54 21.89 30.24
C ALA A 22 19.70 20.37 30.34
N THR A 23 20.29 19.86 31.43
CA THR A 23 20.40 18.41 31.67
C THR A 23 19.04 17.77 31.93
N PHE A 24 18.13 18.44 32.65
CA PHE A 24 16.75 17.98 32.85
C PHE A 24 15.94 18.01 31.54
N SER A 25 16.17 19.01 30.67
CA SER A 25 15.58 19.08 29.33
C SER A 25 16.09 17.97 28.41
N VAL A 26 17.39 17.64 28.47
CA VAL A 26 17.97 16.52 27.71
C VAL A 26 17.46 15.17 28.25
N ILE A 27 17.26 15.04 29.56
CA ILE A 27 16.68 13.84 30.18
C ILE A 27 15.19 13.71 29.82
N LEU A 28 14.42 14.80 29.83
CA LEU A 28 13.03 14.82 29.36
C LEU A 28 12.90 14.55 27.85
N CYS A 29 13.88 14.95 27.04
CA CYS A 29 13.93 14.58 25.62
C CYS A 29 14.37 13.11 25.40
N ALA A 30 14.99 12.47 26.40
CA ALA A 30 15.40 11.07 26.32
C ALA A 30 14.29 10.09 26.70
N GLU A 31 13.18 10.57 27.28
CA GLU A 31 11.98 9.76 27.52
C GLU A 31 10.94 9.94 26.40
N ALA A 32 10.93 8.92 25.54
CA ALA A 32 9.79 8.45 24.74
C ALA A 32 9.28 9.36 23.60
N VAL A 33 9.96 9.27 22.45
CA VAL A 33 9.20 9.01 21.22
C VAL A 33 8.51 7.65 21.42
N PRO A 34 7.17 7.57 21.48
CA PRO A 34 6.50 6.32 21.71
C PRO A 34 6.62 5.45 20.46
N GLY A 35 7.22 4.26 20.64
CA GLY A 35 7.05 3.14 19.74
C GLY A 35 8.23 2.83 18.83
N TRP A 36 9.33 2.33 19.40
CA TRP A 36 10.08 1.17 18.89
C TRP A 36 10.76 0.51 20.08
N GLU A 37 10.40 -0.72 20.42
CA GLU A 37 11.12 -1.49 21.43
C GLU A 37 12.61 -1.54 21.07
N LYS A 38 13.47 -1.40 22.07
CA LYS A 38 14.92 -1.48 21.86
C LYS A 38 15.28 -2.93 21.51
N LEU A 39 15.59 -3.17 20.24
CA LEU A 39 15.99 -4.49 19.74
C LEU A 39 17.18 -5.04 20.54
N SER A 40 17.12 -6.33 20.84
CA SER A 40 18.26 -7.07 21.36
C SER A 40 19.36 -7.19 20.30
N LYS A 41 20.61 -7.39 20.75
CA LYS A 41 21.75 -7.60 19.82
C LYS A 41 21.53 -8.78 18.89
N GLU A 42 20.82 -9.81 19.34
CA GLU A 42 20.52 -10.99 18.54
C GLU A 42 19.52 -10.67 17.42
N GLU A 43 18.50 -9.86 17.72
CA GLU A 43 17.53 -9.39 16.72
C GLU A 43 18.17 -8.46 15.69
N GLU A 44 19.10 -7.59 16.10
CA GLU A 44 19.85 -6.74 15.17
C GLU A 44 20.70 -7.59 14.19
N LEU A 45 21.37 -8.64 14.70
CA LEU A 45 22.15 -9.55 13.87
C LEU A 45 21.28 -10.38 12.91
N ASP A 46 20.09 -10.80 13.37
CA ASP A 46 19.11 -11.48 12.53
C ASP A 46 18.59 -10.56 11.41
N LEU A 47 18.26 -9.30 11.73
CA LEU A 47 17.88 -8.29 10.73
C LEU A 47 18.98 -8.08 9.69
N ASP A 48 20.25 -8.00 10.10
CA ASP A 48 21.38 -7.85 9.17
C ASP A 48 21.55 -9.06 8.25
N ARG A 49 21.34 -10.28 8.77
CA ARG A 49 21.33 -11.50 7.95
C ARG A 49 20.20 -11.46 6.93
N GLN A 50 19.00 -11.05 7.35
CA GLN A 50 17.84 -10.92 6.46
C GLN A 50 18.07 -9.86 5.38
N LEU A 51 18.65 -8.72 5.72
CA LEU A 51 19.01 -7.68 4.75
C LEU A 51 19.98 -8.17 3.69
N LYS A 52 20.99 -8.97 4.06
CA LYS A 52 21.94 -9.55 3.11
C LYS A 52 21.29 -10.57 2.17
N LEU A 53 20.24 -11.25 2.61
CA LEU A 53 19.49 -12.21 1.80
C LEU A 53 18.54 -11.52 0.81
N ILE A 54 17.86 -10.46 1.29
CA ILE A 54 16.92 -9.67 0.51
C ILE A 54 17.68 -8.84 -0.52
N ASN A 55 18.59 -7.97 -0.07
CA ASN A 55 19.28 -7.04 -0.96
C ASN A 55 20.30 -7.77 -1.83
N LYS A 56 19.96 -7.88 -3.11
CA LYS A 56 20.81 -8.50 -4.13
C LYS A 56 21.95 -7.57 -4.54
N PRO A 57 23.05 -8.11 -5.10
CA PRO A 57 24.13 -7.28 -5.61
C PRO A 57 23.63 -6.28 -6.66
N ALA A 58 23.84 -4.99 -6.39
CA ALA A 58 23.45 -3.91 -7.29
C ALA A 58 24.47 -3.76 -8.43
N ILE A 59 23.98 -3.69 -9.66
CA ILE A 59 24.76 -3.31 -10.85
C ILE A 59 25.00 -1.80 -10.85
N LYS A 60 23.99 -1.05 -10.44
CA LYS A 60 24.00 0.41 -10.32
C LYS A 60 22.99 0.83 -9.25
N SER A 61 23.29 1.89 -8.52
CA SER A 61 22.37 2.43 -7.50
C SER A 61 22.05 3.89 -7.80
N PHE A 62 20.84 4.30 -7.43
CA PHE A 62 20.35 5.66 -7.53
C PHE A 62 19.72 6.07 -6.21
N GLN A 63 19.88 7.32 -5.81
CA GLN A 63 19.20 7.87 -4.65
C GLN A 63 18.05 8.77 -5.13
N THR A 64 16.86 8.58 -4.58
CA THR A 64 15.69 9.42 -4.88
C THR A 64 15.72 10.70 -4.05
N GLU A 65 14.92 11.70 -4.43
CA GLU A 65 14.74 12.92 -3.64
C GLU A 65 14.20 12.61 -2.23
N ASP A 66 13.36 11.58 -2.11
CA ASP A 66 12.85 11.05 -0.84
C ASP A 66 13.89 10.30 0.02
N GLY A 67 15.14 10.16 -0.44
CA GLY A 67 16.21 9.45 0.26
C GLY A 67 16.21 7.92 0.12
N ASP A 68 15.28 7.35 -0.65
CA ASP A 68 15.29 5.93 -0.99
C ASP A 68 16.44 5.58 -1.93
N VAL A 69 16.97 4.37 -1.82
CA VAL A 69 17.98 3.84 -2.76
C VAL A 69 17.33 2.82 -3.68
N ILE A 70 17.42 3.06 -4.98
CA ILE A 70 16.98 2.13 -6.02
C ILE A 70 18.21 1.44 -6.62
N ASP A 71 18.24 0.13 -6.53
CA ASP A 71 19.27 -0.73 -7.11
C ASP A 71 18.79 -1.35 -8.41
N CYS A 72 19.60 -1.22 -9.46
CA CYS A 72 19.46 -2.05 -10.64
C CYS A 72 20.02 -3.43 -10.32
N VAL A 73 19.14 -4.40 -10.25
CA VAL A 73 19.48 -5.79 -9.98
C VAL A 73 19.31 -6.59 -11.27
N ASP A 74 20.20 -7.55 -11.50
CA ASP A 74 20.06 -8.50 -12.61
C ASP A 74 18.63 -9.06 -12.65
N ILE A 75 18.01 -9.05 -13.83
CA ILE A 75 16.61 -9.44 -14.00
C ILE A 75 16.33 -10.86 -13.48
N TYR A 76 17.30 -11.78 -13.53
CA TYR A 76 17.18 -13.15 -13.03
C TYR A 76 17.45 -13.29 -11.52
N LYS A 77 17.81 -12.19 -10.84
CA LYS A 77 18.06 -12.16 -9.39
C LYS A 77 16.99 -11.41 -8.60
N GLN A 78 15.94 -10.90 -9.25
CA GLN A 78 14.83 -10.24 -8.55
C GLN A 78 14.22 -11.13 -7.45
N HIS A 79 13.69 -10.51 -6.39
CA HIS A 79 13.16 -11.19 -5.20
C HIS A 79 12.12 -12.28 -5.51
N ALA A 80 11.34 -12.12 -6.59
CA ALA A 80 10.37 -13.12 -7.01
C ALA A 80 10.99 -14.51 -7.21
N PHE A 81 12.25 -14.61 -7.62
CA PHE A 81 12.93 -15.89 -7.87
C PHE A 81 13.53 -16.54 -6.62
N ASP A 82 13.49 -15.88 -5.47
CA ASP A 82 13.74 -16.53 -4.18
C ASP A 82 12.58 -17.47 -3.81
N HIS A 83 11.40 -17.27 -4.39
CA HIS A 83 10.28 -18.18 -4.19
C HIS A 83 10.52 -19.53 -4.89
N PRO A 84 10.42 -20.68 -4.19
CA PRO A 84 10.72 -21.99 -4.76
C PRO A 84 9.98 -22.31 -6.06
N MET A 85 8.72 -21.89 -6.17
CA MET A 85 7.89 -22.12 -7.36
C MET A 85 8.28 -21.26 -8.57
N LEU A 86 9.06 -20.18 -8.34
CA LEU A 86 9.47 -19.25 -9.38
C LEU A 86 10.95 -19.36 -9.75
N LYS A 87 11.75 -20.10 -9.00
CA LYS A 87 13.20 -20.26 -9.24
C LYS A 87 13.57 -20.64 -10.67
N ASN A 88 12.72 -21.41 -11.35
CA ASN A 88 12.91 -21.85 -12.75
C ASN A 88 11.95 -21.18 -13.73
N HIS A 89 11.29 -20.09 -13.32
CA HIS A 89 10.32 -19.40 -14.16
C HIS A 89 11.03 -18.68 -15.32
N LYS A 90 10.62 -18.99 -16.55
CA LYS A 90 11.09 -18.28 -17.74
C LYS A 90 10.42 -16.90 -17.79
N ILE A 91 11.23 -15.85 -17.65
CA ILE A 91 10.78 -14.46 -17.74
C ILE A 91 10.11 -14.24 -19.09
N GLN A 92 8.86 -13.78 -19.05
CA GLN A 92 8.15 -13.35 -20.23
C GLN A 92 8.44 -11.87 -20.43
N MET A 93 9.16 -11.55 -21.51
CA MET A 93 9.41 -10.16 -21.88
C MET A 93 8.11 -9.51 -22.35
N LYS A 94 8.04 -8.17 -22.25
CA LYS A 94 6.94 -7.35 -22.78
C LYS A 94 6.52 -7.88 -24.16
N PRO A 95 5.23 -8.24 -24.36
CA PRO A 95 4.76 -8.74 -25.65
C PRO A 95 5.05 -7.72 -26.76
N THR A 96 5.58 -8.19 -27.89
CA THR A 96 5.81 -7.34 -29.08
C THR A 96 4.50 -6.88 -29.71
N THR A 97 3.40 -7.60 -29.47
CA THR A 97 2.05 -7.27 -29.91
C THR A 97 1.15 -7.08 -28.70
N ILE A 98 0.71 -5.84 -28.49
CA ILE A 98 -0.25 -5.47 -27.45
C ILE A 98 -1.67 -5.70 -28.01
N PRO A 99 -2.58 -6.41 -27.29
CA PRO A 99 -3.97 -6.57 -27.72
C PRO A 99 -4.63 -5.22 -28.07
N LYS A 100 -5.34 -5.17 -29.19
CA LYS A 100 -5.90 -3.93 -29.77
C LYS A 100 -6.83 -3.14 -28.82
N GLY A 101 -7.37 -3.77 -27.77
CA GLY A 101 -8.22 -3.12 -26.76
C GLY A 101 -7.48 -2.38 -25.63
N ILE A 102 -6.14 -2.47 -25.56
CA ILE A 102 -5.31 -1.76 -24.57
C ILE A 102 -4.75 -0.45 -25.14
N ARG A 103 -4.56 -0.37 -26.47
CA ARG A 103 -4.22 0.88 -27.17
C ARG A 103 -5.48 1.71 -27.39
N ASN A 104 -5.82 2.57 -26.44
CA ASN A 104 -6.60 3.76 -26.80
C ASN A 104 -5.61 4.80 -27.33
N HIS A 105 -5.68 5.03 -28.64
CA HIS A 105 -5.13 6.20 -29.33
C HIS A 105 -5.95 7.45 -28.98
N GLU A 106 -6.00 7.80 -27.70
CA GLU A 106 -6.42 9.14 -27.29
C GLU A 106 -5.17 9.87 -26.85
N SER A 107 -5.04 11.09 -27.39
CA SER A 107 -3.84 11.92 -27.47
C SER A 107 -2.80 11.68 -26.37
N GLU A 108 -1.53 11.73 -26.76
CA GLU A 108 -0.40 12.13 -25.91
C GLU A 108 -0.64 13.54 -25.31
N THR A 109 -1.73 13.73 -24.55
CA THR A 109 -1.68 14.67 -23.45
C THR A 109 -0.68 14.04 -22.52
N THR A 110 0.52 14.62 -22.54
CA THR A 110 1.57 14.51 -21.55
C THR A 110 0.92 14.76 -20.19
N TYR A 111 0.23 13.76 -19.62
CA TYR A 111 0.04 13.69 -18.20
C TYR A 111 1.44 13.85 -17.66
N LYS A 112 1.68 14.89 -16.86
CA LYS A 112 2.92 15.07 -16.10
C LYS A 112 3.04 13.90 -15.11
N SER A 113 3.19 12.67 -15.62
CA SER A 113 3.44 11.44 -14.88
C SER A 113 4.90 11.36 -14.42
N LEU A 114 5.75 12.26 -14.93
CA LEU A 114 7.17 12.33 -14.58
C LEU A 114 7.45 12.72 -13.12
N GLN A 115 6.46 13.20 -12.35
CA GLN A 115 6.72 13.63 -10.97
C GLN A 115 6.69 12.48 -9.96
N TYR A 116 6.09 11.33 -10.30
CA TYR A 116 6.01 10.14 -9.43
C TYR A 116 6.67 8.89 -10.02
N MET A 117 6.92 8.86 -11.32
CA MET A 117 7.86 7.91 -11.92
C MET A 117 9.27 8.46 -11.73
N LEU A 118 10.21 7.59 -11.36
CA LEU A 118 11.61 7.90 -11.12
C LEU A 118 12.25 8.56 -12.35
N GLY A 119 12.07 9.88 -12.53
CA GLY A 119 12.27 10.58 -13.80
C GLY A 119 13.68 10.46 -14.40
N ASN A 120 14.67 10.06 -13.58
CA ASN A 120 16.06 9.88 -13.98
C ASN A 120 16.63 8.48 -13.71
N ILE A 121 15.81 7.50 -13.31
CA ILE A 121 16.30 6.15 -12.97
C ILE A 121 16.04 5.22 -14.14
N SER A 122 17.10 4.99 -14.91
CA SER A 122 17.12 4.01 -15.99
C SER A 122 18.14 2.93 -15.67
N CYS A 123 17.65 1.70 -15.57
CA CYS A 123 18.49 0.53 -15.34
C CYS A 123 19.07 0.00 -16.65
N PRO A 124 20.34 -0.47 -16.65
CA PRO A 124 20.94 -1.11 -17.82
C PRO A 124 20.09 -2.27 -18.34
N GLN A 125 20.18 -2.55 -19.64
CA GLN A 125 19.48 -3.69 -20.24
C GLN A 125 19.81 -5.00 -19.50
N GLY A 126 18.78 -5.81 -19.22
CA GLY A 126 18.93 -7.04 -18.44
C GLY A 126 18.90 -6.82 -16.92
N SER A 127 18.56 -5.62 -16.45
CA SER A 127 18.37 -5.32 -15.02
C SER A 127 17.04 -4.62 -14.75
N VAL A 128 16.56 -4.74 -13.52
CA VAL A 128 15.29 -4.16 -13.04
C VAL A 128 15.55 -3.25 -11.85
N PRO A 129 14.86 -2.09 -11.74
CA PRO A 129 14.97 -1.22 -10.58
C PRO A 129 14.25 -1.86 -9.39
N ILE A 130 14.95 -1.99 -8.27
CA ILE A 130 14.44 -2.55 -7.02
C ILE A 130 14.79 -1.59 -5.89
N LYS A 131 13.80 -1.15 -5.10
CA LYS A 131 14.08 -0.40 -3.87
C LYS A 131 14.86 -1.28 -2.90
N ARG A 132 16.02 -0.79 -2.45
CA ARG A 132 16.85 -1.44 -1.44
C ARG A 132 16.09 -1.51 -0.12
N ALA A 133 15.96 -2.70 0.43
CA ALA A 133 15.38 -2.90 1.74
C ALA A 133 16.31 -2.36 2.83
N THR A 134 15.73 -1.72 3.82
CA THR A 134 16.40 -1.17 5.00
C THR A 134 15.99 -1.93 6.26
N ARG A 135 16.74 -1.75 7.36
CA ARG A 135 16.34 -2.32 8.65
C ARG A 135 14.93 -1.89 9.05
N LYS A 136 14.57 -0.63 8.77
CA LYS A 136 13.24 -0.10 9.02
C LYS A 136 12.18 -0.92 8.28
N ASP A 137 12.39 -1.24 7.00
CA ASP A 137 11.46 -2.02 6.18
C ASP A 137 11.23 -3.45 6.72
N LEU A 138 12.26 -4.08 7.29
CA LEU A 138 12.14 -5.41 7.90
C LEU A 138 11.40 -5.40 9.23
N ILE A 139 11.73 -4.46 10.11
CA ILE A 139 11.03 -4.26 11.39
C ILE A 139 9.55 -3.99 11.11
N MET A 140 9.31 -3.13 10.13
CA MET A 140 8.00 -2.80 9.59
C MET A 140 7.24 -4.02 9.04
N ALA A 141 7.86 -4.86 8.22
CA ALA A 141 7.22 -6.08 7.71
C ALA A 141 6.77 -7.03 8.85
N ARG A 142 7.52 -7.08 9.96
CA ARG A 142 7.11 -7.82 11.17
C ARG A 142 5.86 -7.21 11.81
N HIS A 143 5.78 -5.87 11.88
CA HIS A 143 4.61 -5.16 12.38
C HIS A 143 3.37 -5.32 11.48
N ILE A 144 3.53 -5.32 10.14
CA ILE A 144 2.42 -5.58 9.18
C ILE A 144 1.76 -6.93 9.48
N LYS A 145 2.59 -7.95 9.73
CA LYS A 145 2.12 -9.30 10.06
C LYS A 145 1.33 -9.34 11.37
N SER A 146 1.69 -8.51 12.35
CA SER A 146 0.96 -8.42 13.63
C SER A 146 -0.33 -7.60 13.57
N ILE A 147 -0.46 -6.65 12.64
CA ILE A 147 -1.66 -5.78 12.50
C ILE A 147 -2.70 -6.28 11.50
N GLY A 148 -2.62 -7.54 11.04
CA GLY A 148 -3.72 -8.16 10.31
C GLY A 148 -3.88 -7.73 8.84
N PHE A 149 -2.84 -7.19 8.18
CA PHE A 149 -2.87 -7.01 6.71
C PHE A 149 -2.98 -8.33 5.93
N ASN A 150 -2.96 -9.49 6.60
CA ASN A 150 -3.48 -10.74 6.06
C ASN A 150 -5.01 -10.73 6.18
N HIS A 151 -5.74 -10.49 5.09
CA HIS A 151 -7.04 -11.16 4.98
C HIS A 151 -6.77 -12.69 4.98
N PRO A 152 -7.58 -13.48 5.69
CA PRO A 152 -7.12 -14.70 6.34
C PRO A 152 -6.77 -15.80 5.32
N THR A 153 -5.49 -15.92 4.98
CA THR A 153 -4.92 -17.19 4.54
C THR A 153 -4.53 -17.96 5.78
N ASN A 154 -5.46 -18.80 6.23
CA ASN A 154 -5.37 -19.80 7.28
C ASN A 154 -3.93 -20.09 7.79
N THR A 155 -3.45 -19.25 8.70
CA THR A 155 -2.42 -19.67 9.65
C THR A 155 -3.16 -20.15 10.87
N ASN A 156 -2.98 -21.42 11.24
CA ASN A 156 -3.28 -21.95 12.58
C ASN A 156 -2.39 -21.30 13.65
N ALA A 157 -2.22 -19.99 13.59
CA ALA A 157 -1.74 -19.17 14.68
C ALA A 157 -2.99 -18.70 15.41
N SER A 158 -3.34 -19.43 16.47
CA SER A 158 -4.17 -18.90 17.54
C SER A 158 -3.44 -17.71 18.16
N THR A 159 -3.46 -16.55 17.52
CA THR A 159 -3.05 -15.28 18.11
C THR A 159 -4.31 -14.58 18.58
N SER A 160 -4.54 -14.67 19.89
CA SER A 160 -5.53 -13.93 20.66
C SER A 160 -5.26 -12.42 20.61
N GLY A 161 -5.51 -11.77 19.47
CA GLY A 161 -5.26 -10.34 19.31
C GLY A 161 -5.60 -9.69 17.96
N ILE A 162 -6.29 -10.38 17.05
CA ILE A 162 -6.76 -9.76 15.80
C ILE A 162 -8.19 -9.26 16.03
N ASP A 163 -8.35 -7.93 16.12
CA ASP A 163 -9.65 -7.28 16.23
C ASP A 163 -10.23 -7.01 14.83
N GLU A 164 -10.96 -7.99 14.29
CA GLU A 164 -11.63 -7.85 12.99
C GLU A 164 -12.61 -6.67 12.93
N GLY A 165 -13.12 -6.19 14.08
CA GLY A 165 -14.10 -5.10 14.12
C GLY A 165 -13.51 -3.70 13.96
N GLY A 166 -12.19 -3.57 13.84
CA GLY A 166 -11.51 -2.30 13.59
C GLY A 166 -11.37 -1.90 12.11
N HIS A 167 -11.72 -2.80 11.18
CA HIS A 167 -11.60 -2.59 9.74
C HIS A 167 -12.88 -2.03 9.14
N HIS A 168 -12.78 -0.89 8.45
CA HIS A 168 -13.93 -0.24 7.82
C HIS A 168 -13.69 0.06 6.34
N TYR A 169 -14.78 0.10 5.57
CA TYR A 169 -14.74 0.18 4.11
C TYR A 169 -15.86 1.06 3.57
N ALA A 170 -15.55 1.84 2.53
CA ALA A 170 -16.57 2.52 1.73
C ALA A 170 -16.18 2.48 0.25
N GLY A 171 -17.05 1.93 -0.59
CA GLY A 171 -16.75 1.75 -2.01
C GLY A 171 -17.84 1.09 -2.86
N VAL A 172 -17.44 0.65 -4.04
CA VAL A 172 -18.30 -0.12 -4.96
C VAL A 172 -17.66 -1.42 -5.41
N ALA A 173 -18.47 -2.42 -5.68
CA ALA A 173 -18.06 -3.73 -6.18
C ALA A 173 -18.85 -4.16 -7.41
N TYR A 174 -18.20 -4.88 -8.31
CA TYR A 174 -18.83 -5.63 -9.39
C TYR A 174 -18.69 -7.13 -9.08
N ARG A 175 -19.82 -7.83 -8.98
CA ARG A 175 -19.92 -9.24 -8.55
C ARG A 175 -20.25 -10.18 -9.70
N ALA A 176 -19.43 -10.16 -10.74
CA ALA A 176 -19.53 -11.13 -11.82
C ALA A 176 -18.15 -11.36 -12.45
N PHE A 177 -18.08 -12.33 -13.36
CA PHE A 177 -16.84 -12.74 -13.99
C PHE A 177 -16.13 -11.55 -14.66
N VAL A 178 -14.86 -11.35 -14.31
CA VAL A 178 -13.98 -10.33 -14.88
C VAL A 178 -12.58 -10.89 -15.05
N VAL A 179 -11.89 -10.46 -16.10
CA VAL A 179 -10.47 -10.78 -16.32
C VAL A 179 -9.55 -9.59 -16.07
N GLY A 180 -10.11 -8.44 -15.68
CA GLY A 180 -9.38 -7.23 -15.35
C GLY A 180 -10.28 -6.04 -15.07
N GLY A 181 -9.67 -4.95 -14.60
CA GLY A 181 -10.32 -3.67 -14.42
C GLY A 181 -9.33 -2.52 -14.51
N ARG A 182 -9.86 -1.32 -14.72
CA ARG A 182 -9.11 -0.08 -14.85
C ARG A 182 -9.87 1.03 -14.14
N ALA A 183 -9.15 1.92 -13.47
CA ALA A 183 -9.69 3.14 -12.90
C ALA A 183 -8.55 4.12 -12.59
N ASN A 184 -8.89 5.38 -12.32
CA ASN A 184 -7.98 6.33 -11.69
C ASN A 184 -8.44 6.57 -10.24
N ILE A 185 -7.50 6.55 -9.31
CA ILE A 185 -7.75 6.81 -7.88
C ILE A 185 -6.97 8.08 -7.52
N ASN A 186 -7.64 9.11 -6.99
CA ASN A 186 -6.92 10.29 -6.52
C ASN A 186 -6.19 10.00 -5.20
N VAL A 187 -5.05 10.66 -4.99
CA VAL A 187 -4.18 10.44 -3.83
C VAL A 187 -4.46 11.50 -2.77
N TRP A 188 -4.59 11.05 -1.53
CA TRP A 188 -4.70 11.90 -0.34
C TRP A 188 -3.67 11.47 0.69
N ASN A 189 -3.35 12.35 1.64
CA ASN A 189 -2.47 12.07 2.79
C ASN A 189 -3.26 12.16 4.11
N PRO A 190 -4.19 11.23 4.38
CA PRO A 190 -4.99 11.21 5.60
C PRO A 190 -4.15 11.14 6.87
N SER A 191 -4.64 11.77 7.94
CA SER A 191 -3.98 11.72 9.24
C SER A 191 -4.31 10.40 9.95
N VAL A 192 -3.28 9.61 10.23
CA VAL A 192 -3.37 8.34 10.96
C VAL A 192 -2.44 8.34 12.18
N LYS A 193 -2.77 7.56 13.21
CA LYS A 193 -1.84 7.21 14.29
C LYS A 193 -0.89 6.08 13.87
N VAL A 194 0.12 5.78 14.69
CA VAL A 194 1.13 4.73 14.40
C VAL A 194 0.48 3.33 14.27
N ASN A 195 -0.56 3.05 15.03
CA ASN A 195 -1.31 1.79 15.01
C ASN A 195 -2.50 1.78 14.04
N GLN A 196 -2.60 2.76 13.14
CA GLN A 196 -3.74 2.93 12.22
C GLN A 196 -3.27 2.96 10.76
N PHE A 197 -4.20 2.67 9.85
CA PHE A 197 -3.99 2.93 8.43
C PHE A 197 -5.22 3.49 7.74
N SER A 198 -4.99 4.13 6.61
CA SER A 198 -6.02 4.58 5.67
C SER A 198 -5.51 4.36 4.25
N ILE A 199 -6.28 3.63 3.44
CA ILE A 199 -5.92 3.21 2.09
C ILE A 199 -7.05 3.50 1.12
N ALA A 200 -6.72 3.65 -0.16
CA ALA A 200 -7.68 3.59 -1.25
C ALA A 200 -7.13 2.68 -2.35
N SER A 201 -7.98 1.81 -2.88
CA SER A 201 -7.51 0.73 -3.75
C SER A 201 -8.54 0.20 -4.73
N MET A 202 -8.01 -0.40 -5.79
CA MET A 202 -8.71 -1.35 -6.64
C MET A 202 -8.26 -2.76 -6.23
N SER A 203 -9.21 -3.66 -6.02
CA SER A 203 -8.97 -5.05 -5.66
C SER A 203 -9.75 -5.96 -6.60
N ILE A 204 -9.12 -7.02 -7.08
CA ILE A 204 -9.72 -8.08 -7.88
C ILE A 204 -9.54 -9.40 -7.14
N SER A 205 -10.61 -10.13 -6.91
CA SER A 205 -10.58 -11.33 -6.07
C SER A 205 -11.49 -12.44 -6.58
N LYS A 206 -11.21 -13.67 -6.15
CA LYS A 206 -12.09 -14.82 -6.36
C LYS A 206 -11.88 -15.90 -5.33
N GLY A 207 -12.93 -16.69 -5.13
CA GLY A 207 -12.92 -17.85 -4.25
C GLY A 207 -13.59 -17.60 -2.90
N PRO A 208 -13.84 -18.67 -2.14
CA PRO A 208 -14.49 -18.58 -0.83
C PRO A 208 -13.60 -17.83 0.18
N LYS A 209 -14.18 -17.28 1.25
CA LYS A 209 -13.46 -16.49 2.27
C LYS A 209 -12.17 -17.16 2.76
N GLN A 210 -12.18 -18.49 2.92
CA GLN A 210 -11.07 -19.28 3.44
C GLN A 210 -9.95 -19.55 2.42
N GLN A 211 -10.19 -19.35 1.13
CA GLN A 211 -9.23 -19.56 0.03
C GLN A 211 -9.28 -18.40 -0.97
N MET A 212 -9.55 -17.19 -0.47
CA MET A 212 -9.73 -16.02 -1.32
C MET A 212 -8.39 -15.64 -1.95
N ASN A 213 -8.36 -15.68 -3.27
CA ASN A 213 -7.30 -15.07 -4.04
C ASN A 213 -7.65 -13.60 -4.22
N ASN A 214 -6.70 -12.69 -4.01
CA ASN A 214 -6.88 -11.25 -4.14
C ASN A 214 -5.62 -10.64 -4.74
N VAL A 215 -5.78 -9.69 -5.65
CA VAL A 215 -4.74 -8.77 -6.10
C VAL A 215 -5.27 -7.36 -5.91
N GLN A 216 -4.52 -6.54 -5.19
CA GLN A 216 -4.91 -5.18 -4.84
C GLN A 216 -3.78 -4.21 -5.17
N VAL A 217 -4.17 -3.05 -5.70
CA VAL A 217 -3.28 -1.92 -5.96
C VAL A 217 -3.95 -0.64 -5.51
N GLY A 218 -3.17 0.23 -4.89
CA GLY A 218 -3.70 1.47 -4.35
C GLY A 218 -2.63 2.33 -3.72
N TRP A 219 -3.05 3.36 -3.01
CA TRP A 219 -2.18 4.11 -2.11
C TRP A 219 -2.62 3.91 -0.66
N GLY A 220 -1.70 4.09 0.27
CA GLY A 220 -1.98 3.97 1.69
C GLY A 220 -1.09 4.86 2.54
N VAL A 221 -1.66 5.32 3.66
CA VAL A 221 -0.93 5.92 4.79
C VAL A 221 -0.98 4.95 5.94
N ASN A 222 0.20 4.58 6.43
CA ASN A 222 0.37 3.82 7.67
C ASN A 222 1.68 4.28 8.30
N LYS A 223 1.63 4.99 9.42
CA LYS A 223 2.83 5.60 10.01
C LYS A 223 3.83 4.59 10.56
N ALA A 224 3.41 3.37 10.90
CA ALA A 224 4.34 2.30 11.25
C ALA A 224 5.17 1.85 10.04
N LEU A 225 4.65 2.03 8.82
CA LEU A 225 5.32 1.62 7.59
C LEU A 225 5.97 2.79 6.85
N TYR A 226 5.22 3.85 6.62
CA TYR A 226 5.67 4.98 5.84
C TYR A 226 5.39 6.24 6.67
N PRO A 227 6.36 6.71 7.47
CA PRO A 227 6.17 7.89 8.29
C PRO A 227 5.94 9.15 7.44
N ASP A 228 6.42 9.13 6.20
CA ASP A 228 6.45 10.30 5.30
C ASP A 228 5.17 10.50 4.47
N GLY A 229 4.11 9.71 4.75
CA GLY A 229 2.78 9.88 4.15
C GLY A 229 2.39 8.79 3.16
N SER A 230 1.60 9.16 2.16
CA SER A 230 0.99 8.20 1.22
C SER A 230 1.98 7.54 0.30
N ARG A 231 1.93 6.21 0.23
CA ARG A 231 2.74 5.40 -0.69
C ARG A 231 1.88 4.51 -1.56
N LEU A 232 2.33 4.30 -2.80
CA LEU A 232 1.80 3.23 -3.65
C LEU A 232 2.07 1.88 -2.96
N TYR A 233 1.06 1.03 -2.90
CA TYR A 233 1.22 -0.33 -2.44
C TYR A 233 0.56 -1.31 -3.41
N THR A 234 1.06 -2.54 -3.36
CA THR A 234 0.47 -3.70 -4.01
C THR A 234 0.38 -4.81 -2.99
N TYR A 235 -0.73 -5.54 -3.00
CA TYR A 235 -0.97 -6.68 -2.11
C TYR A 235 -1.54 -7.83 -2.93
N TRP A 236 -1.13 -9.05 -2.62
CA TRP A 236 -1.69 -10.24 -3.24
C TRP A 236 -1.65 -11.43 -2.28
N THR A 237 -2.62 -12.35 -2.40
CA THR A 237 -2.60 -13.63 -1.69
C THR A 237 -1.99 -14.72 -2.56
N ASP A 238 -1.12 -15.56 -2.00
CA ASP A 238 -0.44 -16.64 -2.72
C ASP A 238 -1.07 -18.01 -2.44
N ASN A 239 -1.67 -18.63 -3.47
CA ASN A 239 -1.88 -20.07 -3.53
C ASN A 239 -2.07 -20.63 -4.97
N SER A 240 -1.07 -20.82 -5.84
CA SER A 240 -0.98 -21.74 -7.04
C SER A 240 -1.97 -21.78 -8.28
N THR A 241 -1.58 -21.11 -9.41
CA THR A 241 -1.69 -21.43 -10.90
C THR A 241 -2.51 -20.64 -12.05
N GLY A 242 -2.80 -19.29 -12.09
CA GLY A 242 -3.09 -18.45 -13.35
C GLY A 242 -2.80 -16.88 -13.38
N ASN A 243 -2.12 -16.30 -14.41
CA ASN A 243 -1.21 -15.10 -14.34
C ASN A 243 -1.91 -13.73 -14.26
N TRP A 244 -1.33 -12.76 -13.53
CA TRP A 244 -1.83 -11.39 -13.36
C TRP A 244 -0.78 -10.34 -13.71
N LEU A 245 -1.23 -9.21 -14.28
CA LEU A 245 -0.38 -8.11 -14.73
C LEU A 245 -0.94 -6.79 -14.20
N LEU A 246 -0.13 -6.04 -13.45
CA LEU A 246 -0.42 -4.66 -13.07
C LEU A 246 0.21 -3.72 -14.08
N THR A 247 -0.62 -2.85 -14.63
CA THR A 247 -0.18 -1.70 -15.40
C THR A 247 -0.54 -0.40 -14.69
N PHE A 248 0.39 0.54 -14.63
CA PHE A 248 0.18 1.89 -14.09
C PHE A 248 0.56 2.90 -15.17
N PHE A 249 -0.34 3.84 -15.52
CA PHE A 249 -0.15 4.77 -16.65
C PHE A 249 0.33 4.08 -17.95
N ASN A 250 -0.25 2.92 -18.28
CA ASN A 250 0.13 2.07 -19.42
C ASN A 250 1.55 1.46 -19.37
N GLU A 251 2.28 1.63 -18.27
CA GLU A 251 3.54 0.94 -18.01
C GLU A 251 3.31 -0.34 -17.22
N TYR A 252 4.05 -1.40 -17.54
CA TYR A 252 3.99 -2.67 -16.81
C TYR A 252 4.77 -2.55 -15.50
N VAL A 253 4.08 -2.63 -14.36
CA VAL A 253 4.67 -2.44 -13.02
C VAL A 253 4.89 -3.75 -12.28
N GLY A 254 3.98 -4.71 -12.45
CA GLY A 254 4.05 -5.96 -11.71
C GLY A 254 3.45 -7.11 -12.50
N TYR A 255 4.05 -8.29 -12.35
CA TYR A 255 3.55 -9.53 -12.93
C TYR A 255 3.55 -10.58 -11.83
N TRP A 256 2.38 -11.14 -11.56
CA TRP A 256 2.22 -12.23 -10.61
C TRP A 256 1.92 -13.48 -11.39
N PRO A 257 2.88 -14.42 -11.42
CA PRO A 257 2.65 -15.66 -12.10
C PRO A 257 1.42 -16.31 -11.56
N LYS A 258 0.80 -16.94 -12.53
CA LYS A 258 -0.13 -18.01 -12.43
C LYS A 258 0.01 -18.78 -11.16
N ALA A 259 1.17 -19.39 -11.01
CA ALA A 259 1.56 -20.23 -9.89
C ALA A 259 1.43 -19.63 -8.48
N LEU A 260 0.89 -18.42 -8.33
CA LEU A 260 0.54 -17.78 -7.06
C LEU A 260 -0.98 -17.73 -6.76
N PHE A 261 -1.92 -18.24 -7.58
CA PHE A 261 -3.37 -18.15 -7.24
C PHE A 261 -4.22 -19.38 -7.62
N THR A 262 -5.12 -19.83 -6.73
CA THR A 262 -5.79 -21.17 -6.80
C THR A 262 -7.11 -21.09 -7.53
N THR A 263 -7.86 -20.03 -7.26
CA THR A 263 -9.23 -19.84 -7.78
C THR A 263 -9.28 -18.77 -8.88
N MET A 264 -8.31 -17.84 -8.91
CA MET A 264 -8.25 -16.71 -9.84
C MET A 264 -7.63 -17.03 -11.21
N ALA A 265 -7.32 -18.30 -11.50
CA ALA A 265 -6.49 -18.64 -12.65
C ALA A 265 -7.08 -18.28 -14.03
N ASP A 266 -8.42 -18.25 -14.12
CA ASP A 266 -9.18 -18.03 -15.35
C ASP A 266 -9.83 -16.64 -15.44
N GLY A 267 -9.56 -15.79 -14.45
CA GLY A 267 -10.31 -14.58 -14.15
C GLY A 267 -10.87 -14.61 -12.72
N ALA A 268 -11.34 -13.47 -12.27
CA ALA A 268 -11.98 -13.24 -10.98
C ALA A 268 -13.52 -13.21 -11.11
N ASP A 269 -14.21 -13.26 -9.97
CA ASP A 269 -15.67 -13.09 -9.86
C ASP A 269 -16.06 -11.85 -9.04
N TYR A 270 -15.05 -11.12 -8.56
CA TYR A 270 -15.21 -9.91 -7.78
C TYR A 270 -14.14 -8.88 -8.15
N ILE A 271 -14.55 -7.63 -8.35
CA ILE A 271 -13.66 -6.48 -8.42
C ILE A 271 -14.28 -5.31 -7.67
N SER A 272 -13.50 -4.60 -6.87
CA SER A 272 -13.97 -3.46 -6.08
C SER A 272 -13.02 -2.29 -6.11
N TRP A 273 -13.59 -1.09 -5.91
CA TRP A 273 -12.88 0.17 -5.72
C TRP A 273 -13.38 0.79 -4.42
N ALA A 274 -12.48 0.96 -3.45
CA ALA A 274 -12.89 1.38 -2.11
C ALA A 274 -11.77 2.09 -1.34
N GLY A 275 -12.19 2.95 -0.43
CA GLY A 275 -11.39 3.34 0.73
C GLY A 275 -11.50 2.29 1.83
N SER A 276 -10.43 2.12 2.60
CA SER A 276 -10.43 1.27 3.79
C SER A 276 -9.58 1.89 4.91
N THR A 277 -10.04 1.72 6.13
CA THR A 277 -9.34 2.19 7.33
C THR A 277 -9.21 1.07 8.35
N TYR A 278 -8.25 1.23 9.25
CA TYR A 278 -8.11 0.40 10.43
C TYR A 278 -7.76 1.24 11.65
N SER A 279 -8.41 0.93 12.76
CA SER A 279 -8.06 1.34 14.11
C SER A 279 -8.50 0.25 15.08
N ILE A 280 -7.87 0.18 16.25
CA ILE A 280 -8.41 -0.61 17.37
C ILE A 280 -9.82 -0.07 17.68
N ILE A 281 -10.81 -0.93 17.98
CA ILE A 281 -12.22 -0.50 18.18
C ILE A 281 -12.35 0.62 19.22
N THR A 282 -11.51 0.60 20.27
CA THR A 282 -11.53 1.60 21.34
C THR A 282 -10.90 2.94 20.95
N ASP A 283 -10.15 2.98 19.85
CA ASP A 283 -9.47 4.17 19.38
C ASP A 283 -10.36 4.99 18.44
N PRO A 284 -10.29 6.34 18.49
CA PRO A 284 -10.89 7.20 17.48
C PRO A 284 -10.33 6.85 16.10
N THR A 285 -11.22 6.70 15.12
CA THR A 285 -10.84 6.23 13.78
C THR A 285 -9.96 7.21 12.99
N PRO A 286 -9.15 6.74 12.02
CA PRO A 286 -8.45 7.64 11.11
C PRO A 286 -9.40 8.25 10.07
N THR A 287 -8.98 9.32 9.39
CA THR A 287 -9.72 9.86 8.25
C THR A 287 -9.64 8.91 7.04
N MET A 288 -10.74 8.74 6.30
CA MET A 288 -10.74 8.00 5.03
C MET A 288 -10.66 8.97 3.84
N GLY A 289 -9.73 8.72 2.92
CA GLY A 289 -9.59 9.56 1.72
C GLY A 289 -9.22 11.00 2.08
N SER A 290 -10.07 11.95 1.70
CA SER A 290 -9.90 13.37 2.01
C SER A 290 -10.33 13.76 3.43
N GLY A 291 -11.00 12.86 4.16
CA GLY A 291 -11.64 13.18 5.44
C GLY A 291 -13.04 13.79 5.30
N HIS A 292 -13.53 13.99 4.08
CA HIS A 292 -14.87 14.50 3.82
C HIS A 292 -15.83 13.38 3.40
N PHE A 293 -17.10 13.53 3.77
CA PHE A 293 -18.15 12.68 3.23
C PHE A 293 -18.41 13.02 1.76
N PRO A 294 -18.80 12.02 0.94
CA PRO A 294 -19.20 12.24 -0.45
C PRO A 294 -20.27 13.32 -0.65
N LYS A 295 -21.16 13.50 0.33
CA LYS A 295 -22.24 14.49 0.31
C LYS A 295 -21.79 15.93 0.53
N GLU A 296 -20.59 16.15 1.10
CA GLU A 296 -20.10 17.48 1.49
C GLU A 296 -19.54 18.28 0.32
N GLY A 297 -19.00 17.59 -0.69
CA GLY A 297 -18.53 18.25 -1.89
C GLY A 297 -17.87 17.24 -2.80
N GLY A 298 -18.33 17.18 -4.05
CA GLY A 298 -17.83 16.23 -5.05
C GLY A 298 -16.36 16.48 -5.43
N TYR A 299 -16.10 16.82 -6.68
CA TYR A 299 -14.72 17.00 -7.14
C TYR A 299 -14.03 18.16 -6.39
N GLY A 300 -12.78 17.92 -5.96
CA GLY A 300 -11.96 18.88 -5.21
C GLY A 300 -12.14 18.84 -3.69
N ILE A 301 -13.16 18.14 -3.18
CA ILE A 301 -13.42 18.00 -1.74
C ILE A 301 -13.39 16.52 -1.32
N SER A 302 -14.12 15.66 -2.01
CA SER A 302 -14.16 14.23 -1.71
C SER A 302 -13.02 13.46 -2.36
N ALA A 303 -12.57 12.37 -1.72
CA ALA A 303 -11.78 11.36 -2.42
C ALA A 303 -12.65 10.65 -3.47
N PHE A 304 -12.03 10.22 -4.57
CA PHE A 304 -12.73 9.66 -5.70
C PHE A 304 -11.96 8.56 -6.41
N VAL A 305 -12.74 7.70 -7.05
CA VAL A 305 -12.27 6.82 -8.10
C VAL A 305 -13.07 7.13 -9.35
N ASN A 306 -12.42 7.41 -10.48
CA ASN A 306 -13.09 7.68 -11.75
C ASN A 306 -12.56 6.81 -12.87
N SER A 307 -13.14 6.94 -14.07
CA SER A 307 -12.82 6.12 -15.23
C SER A 307 -12.89 4.62 -14.93
N ILE A 308 -13.83 4.22 -14.06
CA ILE A 308 -14.03 2.82 -13.67
C ILE A 308 -14.46 2.04 -14.91
N GLN A 309 -13.69 1.02 -15.24
CA GLN A 309 -13.93 0.10 -16.34
C GLN A 309 -13.64 -1.32 -15.90
N ILE A 310 -14.44 -2.25 -16.41
CA ILE A 310 -14.26 -3.69 -16.23
C ILE A 310 -13.93 -4.34 -17.56
N MET A 311 -13.27 -5.50 -17.48
CA MET A 311 -13.06 -6.38 -18.61
C MET A 311 -13.84 -7.68 -18.37
N PRO A 312 -15.11 -7.76 -18.80
CA PRO A 312 -16.01 -8.86 -18.44
C PRO A 312 -15.74 -10.14 -19.22
N ASN A 313 -14.86 -10.11 -20.22
CA ASN A 313 -14.59 -11.26 -21.08
C ASN A 313 -13.16 -11.25 -21.62
N ARG A 314 -12.75 -12.39 -22.19
CA ARG A 314 -11.40 -12.61 -22.75
C ARG A 314 -11.18 -11.94 -24.12
N PHE A 315 -12.11 -11.12 -24.61
CA PHE A 315 -11.89 -10.31 -25.82
C PHE A 315 -11.05 -9.05 -25.53
N TYR A 316 -10.58 -8.90 -24.29
CA TYR A 316 -9.66 -7.85 -23.84
C TYR A 316 -10.14 -6.42 -24.11
N LYS A 317 -11.46 -6.19 -24.01
CA LYS A 317 -12.08 -4.87 -24.17
C LYS A 317 -12.56 -4.35 -22.82
N PHE A 318 -12.04 -3.19 -22.43
CA PHE A 318 -12.57 -2.44 -21.30
C PHE A 318 -13.92 -1.83 -21.65
N VAL A 319 -14.88 -1.96 -20.72
CA VAL A 319 -16.20 -1.35 -20.82
C VAL A 319 -16.53 -0.65 -19.51
N SER A 320 -17.23 0.47 -19.60
CA SER A 320 -17.79 1.11 -18.41
C SER A 320 -18.91 0.23 -17.86
N PRO A 321 -18.87 -0.20 -16.59
CA PRO A 321 -19.98 -0.94 -15.98
C PRO A 321 -21.23 -0.05 -15.92
N LEU A 322 -22.40 -0.69 -15.99
CA LEU A 322 -23.68 0.02 -15.84
C LEU A 322 -23.93 0.39 -14.36
N TYR A 323 -24.69 1.45 -14.12
CA TYR A 323 -24.95 1.95 -12.77
C TYR A 323 -25.45 0.87 -11.79
N TYR A 324 -26.36 0.03 -12.27
CA TYR A 324 -27.06 -0.97 -11.47
C TYR A 324 -26.27 -2.26 -11.24
N VAL A 325 -25.14 -2.47 -11.94
CA VAL A 325 -24.28 -3.65 -11.73
C VAL A 325 -23.14 -3.40 -10.75
N LEU A 326 -22.97 -2.15 -10.29
CA LEU A 326 -22.02 -1.79 -9.26
C LEU A 326 -22.74 -1.71 -7.91
N ASP A 327 -22.46 -2.62 -6.99
CA ASP A 327 -23.02 -2.60 -5.64
C ASP A 327 -22.23 -1.62 -4.77
N THR A 328 -22.91 -0.66 -4.13
CA THR A 328 -22.30 0.19 -3.10
C THR A 328 -22.23 -0.56 -1.78
N PHE A 329 -21.14 -0.37 -1.04
CA PHE A 329 -21.01 -0.88 0.31
C PHE A 329 -20.32 0.15 1.21
N ALA A 330 -20.87 0.30 2.41
CA ALA A 330 -20.27 0.99 3.53
C ALA A 330 -20.72 0.24 4.80
N ASP A 331 -19.78 -0.25 5.59
CA ASP A 331 -20.08 -1.02 6.80
C ASP A 331 -20.50 -0.12 7.97
N VAL A 332 -19.96 1.10 8.02
CA VAL A 332 -20.27 2.15 8.99
C VAL A 332 -20.62 3.47 8.29
N PRO A 333 -21.77 3.57 7.59
CA PRO A 333 -22.14 4.71 6.75
C PRO A 333 -22.20 6.06 7.50
N GLN A 334 -22.39 6.03 8.83
CA GLN A 334 -22.32 7.21 9.68
C GLN A 334 -20.90 7.75 9.88
N CYS A 335 -19.87 6.94 9.63
CA CYS A 335 -18.46 7.31 9.73
C CYS A 335 -17.82 7.50 8.35
N TYR A 336 -18.09 6.57 7.44
CA TYR A 336 -17.53 6.55 6.09
C TYR A 336 -18.61 6.16 5.11
N ASP A 337 -18.76 6.92 4.03
CA ASP A 337 -19.83 6.69 3.07
C ASP A 337 -19.29 6.72 1.63
N VAL A 338 -20.12 6.27 0.70
CA VAL A 338 -19.84 6.20 -0.72
C VAL A 338 -21.06 6.62 -1.53
N ILE A 339 -20.85 7.55 -2.46
CA ILE A 339 -21.84 7.89 -3.49
C ILE A 339 -21.25 7.48 -4.83
N LYS A 340 -21.90 6.51 -5.48
CA LYS A 340 -21.59 6.17 -6.87
C LYS A 340 -22.38 7.07 -7.82
N ASN A 341 -21.76 7.43 -8.93
CA ASN A 341 -22.47 7.99 -10.06
C ASN A 341 -21.93 7.38 -11.35
N VAL A 342 -22.86 6.91 -12.17
CA VAL A 342 -22.56 6.19 -13.40
C VAL A 342 -23.43 6.80 -14.49
N ALA A 343 -23.30 8.13 -14.71
CA ALA A 343 -23.81 8.82 -15.90
C ALA A 343 -23.30 10.27 -16.06
N LYS A 344 -23.11 10.68 -17.34
CA LYS A 344 -23.10 12.03 -17.95
C LYS A 344 -21.82 12.87 -18.05
N ASP A 345 -20.71 12.51 -17.41
CA ASP A 345 -19.46 13.21 -17.71
C ASP A 345 -18.57 12.32 -18.61
N PRO A 346 -18.49 12.61 -19.92
CA PRO A 346 -17.67 11.83 -20.85
C PRO A 346 -16.18 11.84 -20.47
N ASN A 347 -15.73 12.80 -19.66
CA ASN A 347 -14.34 12.89 -19.19
C ASN A 347 -14.08 12.06 -17.92
N TRP A 348 -15.13 11.71 -17.15
CA TRP A 348 -15.00 11.00 -15.88
C TRP A 348 -15.39 9.54 -15.93
N GLY A 349 -16.19 9.12 -16.92
CA GLY A 349 -16.70 7.75 -17.00
C GLY A 349 -17.56 7.35 -15.79
N ALA A 350 -17.50 6.08 -15.39
CA ALA A 350 -18.10 5.64 -14.13
C ALA A 350 -17.21 6.06 -12.96
N TYR A 351 -17.79 6.61 -11.90
CA TYR A 351 -17.02 7.11 -10.76
C TYR A 351 -17.74 6.96 -9.41
N ILE A 352 -16.97 7.08 -8.34
CA ILE A 352 -17.46 7.18 -6.97
C ILE A 352 -16.78 8.35 -6.27
N PHE A 353 -17.51 8.96 -5.34
CA PHE A 353 -16.92 9.69 -4.23
C PHE A 353 -17.01 8.82 -2.99
N PHE A 354 -15.94 8.78 -2.20
CA PHE A 354 -15.89 8.01 -0.95
C PHE A 354 -15.11 8.80 0.10
N GLY A 355 -15.36 8.51 1.37
CA GLY A 355 -14.60 9.08 2.47
C GLY A 355 -15.45 9.36 3.69
N GLY A 356 -14.81 9.99 4.67
CA GLY A 356 -15.44 10.42 5.90
C GLY A 356 -14.39 10.84 6.92
N PRO A 357 -14.82 11.58 7.96
CA PRO A 357 -13.92 12.13 8.94
C PRO A 357 -13.29 11.04 9.82
N GLY A 358 -12.20 11.39 10.48
CA GLY A 358 -11.68 10.61 11.60
C GLY A 358 -12.47 10.86 12.87
N ASN A 359 -12.03 10.23 13.96
CA ASN A 359 -12.64 10.29 15.29
C ASN A 359 -14.07 9.77 15.37
N CYS A 360 -14.48 8.88 14.47
CA CYS A 360 -15.69 8.11 14.71
C CYS A 360 -15.40 7.08 15.82
N THR A 361 -16.38 6.83 16.69
CA THR A 361 -16.31 5.82 17.74
C THR A 361 -17.37 4.78 17.50
N PHE A 362 -16.99 3.51 17.54
CA PHE A 362 -17.89 2.37 17.36
C PHE A 362 -18.40 1.94 18.74
N GLN A 363 -19.61 2.39 19.11
CA GLN A 363 -20.34 1.91 20.28
C GLN A 363 -21.39 0.90 19.87
#